data_AF-A0A6N7NYC9-F1
#
_entry.id   AF-A0A6N7NYC9-F1
#
_cell.length_a   1.000
_cell.length_b   1.000
_cell.length_c   1.000
_cell.angle_alpha   90.00
_cell.angle_beta   90.00
_cell.angle_gamma   90.00
#
_symmetry.space_group_name_H-M   'P 1'
#
loop_
_entity.id
_entity.type
_entity.pdbx_description
1 polymer ?
#
loop_
_entity_poly.entity_id
_entity_poly.type
_entity_poly.pdbx_seq_one_letter_code
_entity_poly.pdbx_strand_id
1 'polypeptide(L)'
;MRKGYRSGIQSTAPIFRAAIVICTMGALSVVAGPVLAEGRCPPGQYPIGDDRAPGCAPTPAGGGGAASGPRPTGRWIKTWGALSSSASGDAGVSMGKFSKSDAQKDALAQCDQWGASDCRIDLAFKNTCVAAATAGGGAWYEDPYWC
;
A
#
# COMPACT_ATOMS: atom_id res chain seq x y z
N MET A 1 42.83 -38.15 59.40
CA MET A 1 41.79 -39.07 58.87
C MET A 1 40.55 -38.25 58.50
N ARG A 2 40.17 -38.14 57.22
CA ARG A 2 38.79 -37.83 56.85
C ARG A 2 38.39 -38.71 55.67
N LYS A 3 37.44 -39.61 55.96
CA LYS A 3 36.66 -40.43 55.02
C LYS A 3 35.67 -39.54 54.26
N GLY A 4 35.24 -40.03 53.10
CA GLY A 4 34.52 -39.31 52.05
C GLY A 4 33.08 -38.87 52.36
N TYR A 5 32.49 -38.21 51.35
CA TYR A 5 31.06 -37.98 51.22
C TYR A 5 30.59 -38.38 49.82
N ARG A 6 29.43 -39.04 49.77
CA ARG A 6 28.78 -39.63 48.60
C ARG A 6 28.09 -38.57 47.73
N SER A 7 28.10 -38.86 46.42
CA SER A 7 26.99 -38.78 45.47
C SER A 7 26.14 -37.50 45.38
N GLY A 8 26.35 -36.75 44.30
CA GLY A 8 25.37 -35.85 43.70
C GLY A 8 25.19 -36.19 42.21
N ILE A 9 24.10 -36.90 41.90
CA ILE A 9 23.55 -37.04 40.55
C ILE A 9 22.69 -35.80 40.30
N GLN A 10 23.03 -34.99 39.30
CA GLN A 10 22.15 -34.18 38.41
C GLN A 10 23.12 -33.25 37.66
N SER A 11 23.31 -33.27 36.34
CA SER A 11 22.36 -32.72 35.38
C SER A 11 22.96 -32.83 33.97
N THR A 12 22.84 -33.98 33.30
CA THR A 12 23.26 -34.14 31.89
C THR A 12 22.09 -34.02 30.90
N ALA A 13 20.89 -33.76 31.40
CA ALA A 13 19.63 -33.82 30.64
C ALA A 13 19.41 -32.76 29.52
N PRO A 14 19.95 -31.52 29.53
CA PRO A 14 19.63 -30.55 28.47
C PRO A 14 20.39 -30.82 27.16
N ILE A 15 21.59 -31.41 27.25
CA ILE A 15 22.46 -31.65 26.09
C ILE A 15 21.90 -32.80 25.23
N PHE A 16 21.44 -33.88 25.86
CA PHE A 16 20.83 -35.01 25.15
C PHE A 16 19.49 -34.64 24.50
N ARG A 17 18.68 -33.76 25.12
CA ARG A 17 17.43 -33.26 24.53
C ARG A 17 17.67 -32.39 23.30
N ALA A 18 18.66 -31.50 23.36
CA ALA A 18 19.04 -30.67 22.21
C ALA A 18 19.57 -31.54 21.05
N ALA A 19 20.41 -32.53 21.33
CA ALA A 19 20.93 -33.44 20.31
C ALA A 19 19.84 -34.29 19.63
N ILE A 20 18.84 -34.75 20.38
CA ILE A 20 17.71 -35.51 19.82
C ILE A 20 16.83 -34.61 18.92
N VAL A 21 16.53 -33.38 19.34
CA VAL A 21 15.74 -32.42 18.52
C VAL A 21 16.50 -31.99 17.27
N ILE A 22 17.82 -31.80 17.36
CA ILE A 22 18.67 -31.48 16.21
C ILE A 22 18.73 -32.67 15.23
N CYS A 23 18.86 -33.90 15.73
CA CYS A 23 18.84 -35.10 14.90
C CYS A 23 17.48 -35.35 14.22
N THR A 24 16.35 -35.10 14.89
CA THR A 24 15.02 -35.29 14.29
C THR A 24 14.68 -34.21 13.27
N MET A 25 15.11 -32.96 13.46
CA MET A 25 14.99 -31.90 12.44
C MET A 25 15.89 -32.14 11.23
N GLY A 26 17.10 -32.68 11.43
CA GLY A 26 18.01 -33.04 10.35
C GLY A 26 17.50 -34.21 9.48
N ALA A 27 16.87 -35.20 10.10
CA ALA A 27 16.36 -36.38 9.40
C ALA A 27 15.11 -36.11 8.54
N LEU A 28 14.35 -35.04 8.82
CA LEU A 28 13.14 -34.71 8.06
C LEU A 28 13.39 -33.88 6.78
N SER A 29 14.64 -33.50 6.52
CA SER A 29 14.98 -32.53 5.46
C SER A 29 15.36 -33.16 4.10
N VAL A 30 15.27 -34.48 3.91
CA VAL A 30 15.84 -35.17 2.73
C VAL A 30 14.82 -36.00 1.94
N VAL A 31 13.61 -35.46 1.74
CA VAL A 31 12.70 -35.96 0.68
C VAL A 31 12.22 -34.78 -0.16
N ALA A 32 13.13 -34.18 -0.93
CA ALA A 32 12.77 -33.28 -2.02
C ALA A 32 12.62 -34.13 -3.29
N GLY A 33 11.40 -34.59 -3.58
CA GLY A 33 11.07 -35.13 -4.90
C GLY A 33 11.11 -34.01 -5.96
N PRO A 34 11.21 -34.33 -7.26
CA PRO A 34 11.07 -33.32 -8.30
C PRO A 34 9.68 -32.69 -8.22
N VAL A 35 9.62 -31.41 -7.83
CA VAL A 35 8.44 -30.59 -8.05
C VAL A 35 8.40 -30.35 -9.55
N LEU A 36 7.56 -31.10 -10.25
CA LEU A 36 7.14 -30.76 -11.60
C LEU A 36 6.41 -29.41 -11.50
N ALA A 37 7.10 -28.32 -11.77
CA ALA A 37 6.51 -27.00 -11.94
C ALA A 37 5.76 -26.93 -13.29
N GLU A 38 4.93 -27.93 -13.57
CA GLU A 38 3.88 -27.82 -14.59
C GLU A 38 2.76 -27.01 -13.93
N GLY A 39 2.98 -25.70 -13.83
CA GLY A 39 1.99 -24.78 -13.30
C GLY A 39 0.63 -25.06 -13.93
N ARG A 40 -0.46 -24.80 -13.21
CA ARG A 40 -1.87 -24.96 -13.67
C ARG A 40 -2.21 -24.19 -14.97
N CYS A 41 -1.25 -23.50 -15.57
CA CYS A 41 -1.40 -22.61 -16.69
C CYS A 41 -0.71 -23.19 -17.93
N PRO A 42 -1.27 -22.99 -19.14
CA PRO A 42 -0.65 -23.43 -20.38
C PRO A 42 0.80 -22.90 -20.55
N PRO A 43 1.64 -23.55 -21.37
CA PRO A 43 2.99 -23.07 -21.65
C PRO A 43 3.00 -21.58 -22.05
N GLY A 44 3.89 -20.80 -21.43
CA GLY A 44 3.97 -19.35 -21.63
C GLY A 44 3.03 -18.52 -20.75
N GLN A 45 2.51 -19.10 -19.66
CA GLN A 45 1.72 -18.39 -18.65
C GLN A 45 2.17 -18.72 -17.21
N TYR A 46 1.91 -17.83 -16.26
CA TYR A 46 2.15 -18.02 -14.82
C TYR A 46 0.85 -17.84 -14.01
N PRO A 47 0.69 -18.55 -12.87
CA PRO A 47 -0.50 -18.44 -12.05
C PRO A 47 -0.62 -17.07 -11.37
N ILE A 48 -1.84 -16.52 -11.34
CA ILE A 48 -2.23 -15.29 -10.64
C ILE A 48 -3.50 -15.54 -9.80
N GLY A 49 -3.74 -14.72 -8.78
CA GLY A 49 -4.92 -14.83 -7.92
C GLY A 49 -4.69 -15.63 -6.63
N ASP A 50 -5.70 -15.64 -5.78
CA ASP A 50 -5.71 -16.38 -4.50
C ASP A 50 -6.47 -17.71 -4.64
N ASP A 51 -6.60 -18.47 -3.55
CA ASP A 51 -7.32 -19.75 -3.54
C ASP A 51 -8.80 -19.63 -3.94
N ARG A 52 -9.38 -18.43 -3.93
CA ARG A 52 -10.80 -18.18 -4.23
C ARG A 52 -11.03 -17.69 -5.67
N ALA A 53 -9.99 -17.19 -6.34
CA ALA A 53 -10.05 -16.75 -7.73
C ALA A 53 -8.74 -17.06 -8.49
N PRO A 54 -8.45 -18.35 -8.80
CA PRO A 54 -7.26 -18.71 -9.54
C PRO A 54 -7.36 -18.28 -11.01
N GLY A 55 -6.27 -17.73 -11.56
CA GLY A 55 -6.15 -17.32 -12.95
C GLY A 55 -4.74 -17.52 -13.51
N CYS A 56 -4.57 -17.26 -14.80
CA CYS A 56 -3.28 -17.36 -15.50
C CYS A 56 -2.98 -16.05 -16.22
N ALA A 57 -1.74 -15.59 -16.14
CA ALA A 57 -1.24 -14.41 -16.84
C ALA A 57 -0.14 -14.79 -17.84
N PRO A 58 -0.06 -14.15 -19.02
CA PRO A 58 0.97 -14.44 -20.01
C PRO A 58 2.36 -14.05 -19.50
N THR A 59 3.33 -14.96 -19.65
CA THR A 59 4.74 -14.67 -19.39
C THR A 59 5.21 -13.67 -20.45
N PRO A 60 5.84 -12.53 -20.08
CA PRO A 60 6.31 -11.57 -21.05
C PRO A 60 7.26 -12.25 -22.05
N ALA A 61 6.88 -12.30 -23.32
CA ALA A 61 7.75 -12.83 -24.36
C ALA A 61 8.99 -11.94 -24.45
N GLY A 62 10.16 -12.52 -24.18
CA GLY A 62 11.44 -11.86 -24.41
C GLY A 62 11.60 -11.59 -25.90
N GLY A 63 11.29 -10.36 -26.32
CA GLY A 63 11.48 -9.92 -27.71
C GLY A 63 10.33 -9.04 -28.22
N GLY A 64 10.48 -7.72 -28.04
CA GLY A 64 9.98 -6.68 -28.93
C GLY A 64 8.58 -6.84 -29.51
N GLY A 65 7.55 -6.57 -28.71
CA GLY A 65 6.19 -6.49 -29.24
C GLY A 65 5.15 -6.53 -28.14
N ALA A 66 5.26 -5.64 -27.15
CA ALA A 66 4.09 -5.31 -26.34
C ALA A 66 3.01 -4.89 -27.32
N ALA A 67 1.92 -5.67 -27.43
CA ALA A 67 0.69 -5.16 -27.97
C ALA A 67 0.39 -3.89 -27.16
N SER A 68 0.64 -2.73 -27.76
CA SER A 68 0.40 -1.46 -27.12
C SER A 68 -1.11 -1.38 -26.96
N GLY A 69 -1.60 -1.73 -25.77
CA GLY A 69 -2.94 -1.36 -25.36
C GLY A 69 -3.15 0.14 -25.58
N PRO A 70 -4.40 0.63 -25.64
CA PRO A 70 -4.70 2.02 -25.94
C PRO A 70 -3.77 2.96 -25.18
N ARG A 71 -2.81 3.57 -25.89
CA ARG A 71 -1.95 4.59 -25.31
C ARG A 71 -2.71 5.90 -25.47
N PRO A 72 -3.05 6.59 -24.37
CA PRO A 72 -3.64 7.92 -24.50
C PRO A 72 -2.69 8.79 -25.32
N THR A 73 -3.15 9.23 -26.49
CA THR A 73 -2.41 10.15 -27.38
C THR A 73 -2.53 11.61 -26.93
N GLY A 74 -3.29 11.85 -25.86
CA GLY A 74 -3.51 13.16 -25.28
C GLY A 74 -2.29 13.70 -24.53
N ARG A 75 -2.26 15.02 -24.37
CA ARG A 75 -1.31 15.70 -23.49
C ARG A 75 -1.96 15.91 -22.11
N TRP A 76 -1.19 15.68 -21.05
CA TRP A 76 -1.60 16.06 -19.69
C TRP A 76 -1.93 17.55 -19.63
N ILE A 77 -3.18 17.86 -19.31
CA ILE A 77 -3.60 19.23 -19.07
C ILE A 77 -3.21 19.59 -17.64
N LYS A 78 -2.36 20.60 -17.49
CA LYS A 78 -1.94 21.07 -16.17
C LYS A 78 -3.12 21.75 -15.49
N THR A 79 -3.63 21.14 -14.44
CA THR A 79 -4.72 21.67 -13.64
C THR A 79 -4.20 22.32 -12.36
N TRP A 80 -5.06 23.14 -11.78
CA TRP A 80 -4.88 23.80 -10.51
C TRP A 80 -5.92 23.28 -9.52
N GLY A 81 -5.51 23.23 -8.27
CA GLY A 81 -6.40 23.06 -7.13
C GLY A 81 -6.09 24.07 -6.03
N ALA A 82 -7.00 24.21 -5.08
CA ALA A 82 -6.84 25.09 -3.93
C ALA A 82 -7.61 24.57 -2.71
N LEU A 83 -7.14 24.95 -1.54
CA LEU A 83 -7.74 24.70 -0.24
C LEU A 83 -8.01 26.04 0.43
N SER A 84 -9.16 26.15 1.08
CA SER A 84 -9.51 27.28 1.92
C SER A 84 -10.15 26.83 3.22
N SER A 85 -9.97 27.63 4.26
CA SER A 85 -10.60 27.42 5.57
C SER A 85 -11.00 28.73 6.22
N SER A 86 -11.89 28.64 7.20
CA SER A 86 -12.27 29.72 8.11
C SER A 86 -11.76 29.46 9.53
N ALA A 87 -11.78 30.48 10.39
CA ALA A 87 -11.49 30.29 11.82
C ALA A 87 -12.60 29.47 12.54
N SER A 88 -13.82 29.43 12.00
CA SER A 88 -14.92 28.58 12.50
C SER A 88 -14.72 27.09 12.20
N GLY A 89 -13.75 26.73 11.35
CA GLY A 89 -13.44 25.35 10.98
C GLY A 89 -14.13 24.88 9.70
N ASP A 90 -14.83 25.77 9.00
CA ASP A 90 -15.38 25.51 7.67
C ASP A 90 -14.26 25.45 6.65
N ALA A 91 -14.40 24.59 5.64
CA ALA A 91 -13.38 24.35 4.64
C ALA A 91 -13.97 24.19 3.24
N GLY A 92 -13.14 24.47 2.23
CA GLY A 92 -13.46 24.30 0.82
C GLY A 92 -12.25 23.78 0.05
N VAL A 93 -12.50 22.96 -0.97
CA VAL A 93 -11.46 22.33 -1.80
C VAL A 93 -11.84 22.35 -3.28
N SER A 94 -10.97 22.93 -4.10
CA SER A 94 -11.14 22.95 -5.56
C SER A 94 -10.07 22.11 -6.23
N MET A 95 -10.47 21.34 -7.25
CA MET A 95 -9.57 20.55 -8.10
C MET A 95 -9.92 20.73 -9.59
N GLY A 96 -8.97 20.42 -10.47
CA GLY A 96 -9.23 20.33 -11.91
C GLY A 96 -9.39 21.67 -12.66
N LYS A 97 -9.18 22.84 -12.05
CA LYS A 97 -9.37 24.13 -12.73
C LYS A 97 -8.22 24.46 -13.68
N PHE A 98 -8.50 25.20 -14.75
CA PHE A 98 -7.47 25.60 -15.73
C PHE A 98 -6.59 26.75 -15.25
N SER A 99 -7.04 27.54 -14.27
CA SER A 99 -6.28 28.66 -13.72
C SER A 99 -6.23 28.62 -12.19
N LYS A 100 -5.16 29.21 -11.63
CA LYS A 100 -5.01 29.38 -10.17
C LYS A 100 -6.15 30.20 -9.58
N SER A 101 -6.58 31.26 -10.28
CA SER A 101 -7.64 32.15 -9.80
C SER A 101 -8.99 31.43 -9.73
N ASP A 102 -9.30 30.61 -10.72
CA ASP A 102 -10.55 29.84 -10.72
C ASP A 102 -10.54 28.79 -9.62
N ALA A 103 -9.41 28.13 -9.38
CA ALA A 103 -9.26 27.20 -8.26
C ALA A 103 -9.49 27.89 -6.91
N GLN A 104 -8.90 29.07 -6.73
CA GLN A 104 -9.05 29.84 -5.48
C GLN A 104 -10.49 30.32 -5.27
N LYS A 105 -11.13 30.89 -6.31
CA LYS A 105 -12.53 31.35 -6.22
C LYS A 105 -13.49 30.21 -5.90
N ASP A 106 -13.29 29.05 -6.53
CA ASP A 106 -14.11 27.87 -6.31
C ASP A 106 -13.92 27.29 -4.90
N ALA A 107 -12.69 27.24 -4.39
CA ALA A 107 -12.42 26.82 -3.02
C ALA A 107 -13.10 27.76 -2.00
N LEU A 108 -12.95 29.09 -2.17
CA LEU A 108 -13.61 30.08 -1.31
C LEU A 108 -15.13 29.94 -1.35
N ALA A 109 -15.71 29.83 -2.56
CA ALA A 109 -17.14 29.65 -2.72
C ALA A 109 -17.66 28.38 -2.01
N GLN A 110 -16.88 27.31 -1.97
CA GLN A 110 -17.23 26.11 -1.20
C GLN A 110 -17.11 26.30 0.31
N CYS A 111 -16.08 27.01 0.77
CA CYS A 111 -15.93 27.32 2.20
C CYS A 111 -17.11 28.17 2.71
N ASP A 112 -17.54 29.16 1.92
CA ASP A 112 -18.65 30.05 2.26
C ASP A 112 -20.03 29.35 2.25
N GLN A 113 -20.17 28.16 1.62
CA GLN A 113 -21.45 27.42 1.58
C GLN A 113 -21.99 27.06 2.96
N TRP A 114 -21.10 26.91 3.94
CA TRP A 114 -21.45 26.55 5.31
C TRP A 114 -21.79 27.77 6.18
N GLY A 115 -21.75 28.98 5.61
CA GLY A 115 -22.08 30.24 6.30
C GLY A 115 -20.88 30.93 6.95
N ALA A 116 -19.67 30.46 6.71
CA ALA A 116 -18.45 31.18 7.05
C ALA A 116 -18.32 32.46 6.22
N SER A 117 -17.82 33.53 6.84
CA SER A 117 -17.57 34.82 6.17
C SER A 117 -16.09 35.21 6.13
N ASP A 118 -15.25 34.44 6.81
CA ASP A 118 -13.82 34.66 7.00
C ASP A 118 -12.96 33.61 6.28
N CYS A 119 -13.52 32.96 5.25
CA CYS A 119 -12.83 32.00 4.43
C CYS A 119 -11.61 32.62 3.73
N ARG A 120 -10.46 31.94 3.82
CA ARG A 120 -9.20 32.35 3.22
C ARG A 120 -8.53 31.18 2.53
N ILE A 121 -7.73 31.47 1.50
CA ILE A 121 -6.93 30.45 0.82
C ILE A 121 -5.76 30.05 1.71
N ASP A 122 -5.66 28.76 2.02
CA ASP A 122 -4.52 28.18 2.74
C ASP A 122 -3.44 27.74 1.76
N LEU A 123 -3.85 27.11 0.65
CA LEU A 123 -2.92 26.60 -0.36
C LEU A 123 -3.55 26.64 -1.75
N ALA A 124 -2.72 26.94 -2.75
CA ALA A 124 -3.05 26.68 -4.15
C ALA A 124 -1.91 25.89 -4.78
N PHE A 125 -2.24 24.79 -5.44
CA PHE A 125 -1.29 23.82 -5.97
C PHE A 125 -1.57 23.56 -7.45
N LYS A 126 -0.53 23.14 -8.18
CA LYS A 126 -0.58 22.94 -9.62
C LYS A 126 0.04 21.61 -9.97
N ASN A 127 -0.72 20.75 -10.65
CA ASN A 127 -0.20 19.50 -11.19
C ASN A 127 0.48 18.62 -10.11
N THR A 128 -0.05 18.69 -8.88
CA THR A 128 0.37 17.93 -7.69
C THR A 128 -0.87 17.62 -6.86
N CYS A 129 -0.75 16.66 -5.95
CA CYS A 129 -1.82 16.28 -5.03
C CYS A 129 -1.53 16.78 -3.63
N VAL A 130 -2.57 17.22 -2.94
CA VAL A 130 -2.49 17.71 -1.57
C VAL A 130 -3.62 17.10 -0.77
N ALA A 131 -3.30 16.60 0.42
CA ALA A 131 -4.26 16.21 1.43
C ALA A 131 -4.20 17.20 2.60
N ALA A 132 -5.35 17.52 3.18
CA ALA A 132 -5.47 18.34 4.38
C ALA A 132 -6.26 17.58 5.44
N ALA A 133 -5.88 17.76 6.70
CA ALA A 133 -6.58 17.21 7.85
C ALA A 133 -6.77 18.33 8.86
N THR A 134 -7.96 18.39 9.46
CA THR A 134 -8.29 19.34 10.52
C THR A 134 -8.68 18.59 11.79
N ALA A 135 -8.33 19.15 12.95
CA ALA A 135 -8.72 18.63 14.24
C ALA A 135 -10.11 19.16 14.60
N GLY A 136 -11.14 18.38 14.30
CA GLY A 136 -12.53 18.72 14.55
C GLY A 136 -13.45 17.79 13.76
N GLY A 137 -14.66 17.52 14.25
CA GLY A 137 -15.66 16.71 13.55
C GLY A 137 -16.17 17.41 12.29
N GLY A 138 -15.35 17.48 11.26
CA GLY A 138 -15.66 18.12 9.98
C GLY A 138 -16.43 17.18 9.04
N ALA A 139 -17.19 17.80 8.12
CA ALA A 139 -17.83 17.10 7.02
C ALA A 139 -16.77 16.59 6.03
N TRP A 140 -16.89 15.32 5.63
CA TRP A 140 -16.08 14.76 4.54
C TRP A 140 -16.62 15.29 3.22
N TYR A 141 -15.82 16.07 2.51
CA TYR A 141 -16.09 16.43 1.12
C TYR A 141 -15.27 15.51 0.22
N GLU A 142 -15.94 14.56 -0.41
CA GLU A 142 -15.38 13.74 -1.48
C GLU A 142 -15.61 14.49 -2.80
N ASP A 143 -14.56 15.13 -3.31
CA ASP A 143 -14.60 15.62 -4.68
C ASP A 143 -14.54 14.40 -5.61
N PRO A 144 -15.52 14.20 -6.51
CA PRO A 144 -15.55 13.04 -7.41
C PRO A 144 -14.36 13.04 -8.38
N TYR A 145 -13.69 14.18 -8.53
CA TYR A 145 -12.46 14.30 -9.27
C TYR A 145 -11.29 14.00 -8.34
N TRP A 146 -10.95 12.72 -8.27
CA TRP A 146 -9.68 12.27 -7.74
C TRP A 146 -8.52 13.12 -8.29
N CYS A 147 -7.57 13.40 -7.41
CA CYS A 147 -6.19 13.40 -7.86
C CYS A 147 -5.91 12.02 -8.49
#